data_AF-A0AAU9VVX6-F1
#
_entry.id   AF-A0AAU9VVX6-F1
#
_cell.length_a   1.000
_cell.length_b   1.000
_cell.length_c   1.000
_cell.angle_alpha   90.00
_cell.angle_beta   90.00
_cell.angle_gamma   90.00
#
_symmetry.space_group_name_H-M   'P 1'
#
loop_
_entity.id
_entity.type
_entity.pdbx_description
1 polymer ?
#
loop_
_entity_poly.entity_id
_entity_poly.type
_entity_poly.pdbx_seq_one_letter_code
_entity_poly.pdbx_strand_id
1 'polypeptide(L)'
;MDIKGEGCLLQNDSHQQKNFIESLSLLKSAVNKRRKKFVSSPRCQAILDEVIFYEMRDWQDKSMAKKFFRCLCQFFVVLLVTPLFYVFIRPPMKIWRSLSDIECLAYVEKLYEYPCNKFANHTMFYIVFLCLLFASTFGFEHEYRTSTTGLSSIDHAVLVYFIGFLLQEIWEVCQQGFCIYISKWWNVVDAITLFTLLAAYTVWLVTWLSVYKEWQPRKNAFIVADVLYASATVLAFFHLAHAFQVSSTLGPLQLSLYRMLKDVAKFLFIFLMLFIAFATGLIKIYSYYVVSQVKLREEGESKFQDFHPYAEHEITFIGLVWLLVGYVEEDKIRVDDPAFYLTQLFGRLGFLIYLVCTVIVALNMLIAMMNNSCDRVMGDEDKEWKFSRAQMWLEYIDKGNVIPVPFNLLYYIFYFCFFLIYLVYWMVRGVCRCNCNKKVN
;
A
#
# COMPACT_ATOMS: atom_id res chain seq x y z
N MET A 1 15.24 -31.15 -9.08
CA MET A 1 15.58 -30.53 -7.78
C MET A 1 16.81 -31.22 -7.27
N ASP A 2 17.90 -30.49 -7.00
CA ASP A 2 19.08 -31.07 -6.37
C ASP A 2 18.67 -31.83 -5.10
N ILE A 3 18.77 -33.16 -5.19
CA ILE A 3 18.33 -34.09 -4.15
C ILE A 3 19.33 -34.08 -2.99
N LYS A 4 20.55 -33.57 -3.21
CA LYS A 4 21.68 -33.64 -2.28
C LYS A 4 21.88 -32.36 -1.45
N GLY A 5 21.32 -31.23 -1.86
CA GLY A 5 21.39 -29.99 -1.09
C GLY A 5 22.80 -29.39 -1.04
N GLU A 6 23.60 -29.62 -2.08
CA GLU A 6 24.99 -29.13 -2.18
C GLU A 6 25.05 -27.67 -2.68
N GLY A 7 23.91 -27.12 -3.10
CA GLY A 7 23.78 -25.73 -3.48
C GLY A 7 24.14 -25.52 -4.95
N CYS A 8 23.12 -25.46 -5.80
CA CYS A 8 23.24 -25.41 -7.26
C CYS A 8 23.95 -24.17 -7.81
N LEU A 9 24.17 -23.15 -6.98
CA LEU A 9 24.73 -21.87 -7.43
C LEU A 9 26.24 -21.76 -7.16
N LEU A 10 26.84 -22.62 -6.32
CA LEU A 10 28.25 -22.53 -5.93
C LEU A 10 29.24 -23.19 -6.91
N GLN A 11 28.76 -24.01 -7.84
CA GLN A 11 29.58 -24.66 -8.85
C GLN A 11 29.33 -24.02 -10.22
N ASN A 12 30.40 -23.59 -10.87
CA ASN A 12 30.39 -22.89 -12.16
C ASN A 12 30.13 -23.88 -13.31
N ASP A 13 29.07 -24.68 -13.20
CA ASP A 13 28.77 -25.80 -14.09
C ASP A 13 27.45 -25.56 -14.85
N SER A 14 27.55 -25.47 -16.18
CA SER A 14 26.45 -25.06 -17.08
C SER A 14 25.19 -25.95 -16.97
N HIS A 15 25.37 -27.22 -16.58
CA HIS A 15 24.26 -28.18 -16.41
C HIS A 15 23.47 -27.91 -15.11
N GLN A 16 24.12 -27.51 -14.02
CA GLN A 16 23.45 -27.15 -12.77
C GLN A 16 22.67 -25.84 -12.89
N GLN A 17 23.21 -24.87 -13.63
CA GLN A 17 22.52 -23.59 -13.89
C GLN A 17 21.21 -23.78 -14.68
N LYS A 18 21.17 -24.73 -15.63
CA LYS A 18 19.95 -25.10 -16.35
C LYS A 18 18.91 -25.77 -15.44
N ASN A 19 19.35 -26.71 -14.60
CA ASN A 19 18.50 -27.38 -13.60
C ASN A 19 17.92 -26.40 -12.56
N PHE A 20 18.69 -25.35 -12.24
CA PHE A 20 18.27 -24.27 -11.36
C PHE A 20 17.16 -23.40 -11.96
N ILE A 21 17.31 -22.98 -13.22
CA ILE A 21 16.29 -22.21 -13.95
C ILE A 21 15.00 -23.03 -14.07
N GLU A 22 15.10 -24.33 -14.37
CA GLU A 22 13.96 -25.23 -14.40
C GLU A 22 13.27 -25.34 -13.02
N SER A 23 14.03 -25.45 -11.94
CA SER A 23 13.49 -25.51 -10.57
C SER A 23 12.75 -24.23 -10.17
N LEU A 24 13.27 -23.05 -10.52
CA LEU A 24 12.61 -21.76 -10.28
C LEU A 24 11.31 -21.63 -11.10
N SER A 25 11.33 -22.08 -12.36
CA SER A 25 10.13 -22.09 -13.22
C SER A 25 9.02 -23.00 -12.67
N LEU A 26 9.41 -24.15 -12.09
CA LEU A 26 8.48 -25.07 -11.43
C LEU A 26 7.91 -24.46 -10.15
N LEU A 27 8.74 -23.78 -9.36
CA LEU A 27 8.28 -23.04 -8.17
C LEU A 27 7.28 -21.95 -8.55
N LYS A 28 7.55 -21.18 -9.60
CA LYS A 28 6.64 -20.15 -10.14
C LYS A 28 5.32 -20.75 -10.60
N SER A 29 5.36 -21.89 -11.32
CA SER A 29 4.14 -22.60 -11.69
C SER A 29 3.36 -23.12 -10.48
N ALA A 30 4.05 -23.58 -9.43
CA ALA A 30 3.42 -24.07 -8.21
C ALA A 30 2.73 -22.93 -7.44
N VAL A 31 3.34 -21.75 -7.39
CA VAL A 31 2.74 -20.54 -6.82
C VAL A 31 1.52 -20.09 -7.62
N ASN A 32 1.63 -20.03 -8.96
CA ASN A 32 0.50 -19.68 -9.83
C ASN A 32 -0.68 -20.65 -9.69
N LYS A 33 -0.41 -21.94 -9.51
CA LYS A 33 -1.44 -22.97 -9.24
C LYS A 33 -1.83 -23.08 -7.76
N ARG A 34 -1.39 -22.14 -6.91
CA ARG A 34 -1.68 -22.08 -5.45
C ARG A 34 -1.38 -23.38 -4.69
N ARG A 35 -0.31 -24.10 -5.05
CA ARG A 35 0.11 -25.36 -4.41
C ARG A 35 0.85 -25.08 -3.08
N LYS A 36 0.12 -24.58 -2.08
CA LYS A 36 0.67 -24.13 -0.78
C LYS A 36 1.60 -25.16 -0.11
N LYS A 37 1.15 -26.41 0.06
CA LYS A 37 1.91 -27.49 0.73
C LYS A 37 3.27 -27.79 0.07
N PHE A 38 3.34 -27.67 -1.25
CA PHE A 38 4.57 -27.91 -2.00
C PHE A 38 5.58 -26.78 -1.77
N VAL A 39 5.12 -25.53 -1.94
CA VAL A 39 5.94 -24.32 -1.79
C VAL A 39 6.42 -24.15 -0.34
N SER A 40 5.58 -24.47 0.64
CA SER A 40 5.92 -24.38 2.07
C SER A 40 6.81 -25.51 2.58
N SER A 41 7.18 -26.48 1.72
CA SER A 41 8.05 -27.58 2.13
C SER A 41 9.44 -27.06 2.53
N PRO A 42 10.08 -27.63 3.56
CA PRO A 42 11.40 -27.17 4.02
C PRO A 42 12.45 -27.15 2.92
N ARG A 43 12.43 -28.13 2.00
CA ARG A 43 13.37 -28.20 0.87
C ARG A 43 13.14 -27.08 -0.15
N CYS A 44 11.89 -26.76 -0.49
CA CYS A 44 11.61 -25.65 -1.39
C CYS A 44 12.01 -24.31 -0.77
N GLN A 45 11.77 -24.13 0.53
CA GLN A 45 12.15 -22.92 1.25
C GLN A 45 13.68 -22.80 1.35
N ALA A 46 14.41 -23.88 1.61
CA ALA A 46 15.88 -23.87 1.64
C ALA A 46 16.49 -23.45 0.29
N ILE A 47 15.98 -24.01 -0.82
CA ILE A 47 16.41 -23.61 -2.17
C ILE A 47 16.10 -22.13 -2.41
N LEU A 48 14.89 -21.68 -2.04
CA LEU A 48 14.50 -20.29 -2.20
C LEU A 48 15.38 -19.34 -1.39
N ASP A 49 15.66 -19.68 -0.13
CA ASP A 49 16.54 -18.91 0.75
C ASP A 49 17.98 -18.85 0.18
N GLU A 50 18.46 -19.94 -0.43
CA GLU A 50 19.75 -19.96 -1.14
C GLU A 50 19.79 -18.97 -2.31
N VAL A 51 18.69 -18.83 -3.07
CA VAL A 51 18.59 -17.82 -4.15
C VAL A 51 18.57 -16.40 -3.59
N ILE A 52 17.80 -16.18 -2.53
CA ILE A 52 17.61 -14.85 -1.94
C ILE A 52 18.92 -14.36 -1.30
N PHE A 53 19.63 -15.24 -0.61
CA PHE A 53 20.81 -14.95 0.20
C PHE A 53 22.11 -15.48 -0.41
N TYR A 54 22.17 -15.68 -1.73
CA TYR A 54 23.26 -16.36 -2.44
C TYR A 54 24.69 -15.99 -1.98
N GLU A 55 25.01 -14.69 -1.86
CA GLU A 55 26.33 -14.21 -1.35
C GLU A 55 26.28 -13.69 0.11
N MET A 56 25.16 -13.91 0.79
CA MET A 56 24.87 -13.38 2.11
C MET A 56 24.38 -14.47 3.05
N ARG A 57 25.00 -15.66 3.01
CA ARG A 57 24.56 -16.82 3.80
C ARG A 57 24.58 -16.54 5.32
N ASP A 58 25.60 -15.84 5.80
CA ASP A 58 25.71 -15.40 7.20
C ASP A 58 24.73 -14.28 7.59
N TRP A 59 23.95 -13.74 6.64
CA TRP A 59 23.03 -12.64 6.91
C TRP A 59 21.93 -13.05 7.88
N GLN A 60 21.45 -14.28 7.80
CA GLN A 60 20.40 -14.77 8.68
C GLN A 60 20.85 -14.72 10.15
N ASP A 61 22.11 -15.09 10.42
CA ASP A 61 22.68 -15.21 11.77
C ASP A 61 23.21 -13.89 12.35
N LYS A 62 23.28 -12.82 11.57
CA LYS A 62 23.73 -11.50 12.05
C LYS A 62 22.71 -10.84 12.98
N SER A 63 23.21 -10.14 13.99
CA SER A 63 22.40 -9.34 14.91
C SER A 63 21.62 -8.23 14.19
N MET A 64 20.48 -7.84 14.75
CA MET A 64 19.63 -6.79 14.18
C MET A 64 20.36 -5.46 14.00
N ALA A 65 21.26 -5.10 14.92
CA ALA A 65 22.08 -3.89 14.80
C ALA A 65 23.02 -3.92 13.57
N LYS A 66 23.67 -5.06 13.30
CA LYS A 66 24.53 -5.23 12.12
C LYS A 66 23.72 -5.17 10.82
N LYS A 67 22.53 -5.77 10.82
CA LYS A 67 21.59 -5.71 9.69
C LYS A 67 21.17 -4.26 9.41
N PHE A 68 20.77 -3.54 10.45
CA PHE A 68 20.39 -2.13 10.35
C PHE A 68 21.53 -1.25 9.83
N PHE A 69 22.73 -1.37 10.41
CA PHE A 69 23.89 -0.58 9.98
C PHE A 69 24.26 -0.86 8.51
N ARG A 70 24.24 -2.13 8.07
CA ARG A 70 24.49 -2.45 6.66
C ARG A 70 23.41 -1.86 5.74
N CYS A 71 22.12 -1.97 6.10
CA CYS A 71 21.04 -1.37 5.32
C CYS A 71 21.19 0.16 5.24
N LEU A 72 21.62 0.80 6.33
CA LEU A 72 21.89 2.24 6.37
C LEU A 72 23.06 2.63 5.47
N CYS A 73 24.19 1.91 5.54
CA CYS A 73 25.31 2.12 4.63
C CYS A 73 24.91 1.90 3.17
N GLN A 74 24.16 0.84 2.88
CA GLN A 74 23.63 0.54 1.56
C GLN A 74 22.72 1.66 1.05
N PHE A 75 21.85 2.22 1.90
CA PHE A 75 21.01 3.36 1.56
C PHE A 75 21.84 4.55 1.07
N PHE A 76 22.86 4.97 1.82
CA PHE A 76 23.72 6.09 1.42
C PHE A 76 24.49 5.81 0.12
N VAL A 77 25.01 4.60 -0.05
CA VAL A 77 25.69 4.20 -1.29
C VAL A 77 24.72 4.26 -2.47
N VAL A 78 23.53 3.70 -2.35
CA VAL A 78 22.53 3.69 -3.43
C VAL A 78 22.02 5.10 -3.73
N LEU A 79 21.81 5.94 -2.72
CA LEU A 79 21.41 7.34 -2.88
C LEU A 79 22.40 8.14 -3.73
N LEU A 80 23.70 7.92 -3.54
CA LEU A 80 24.75 8.60 -4.30
C LEU A 80 25.02 7.94 -5.67
N VAL A 81 25.15 6.61 -5.70
CA VAL A 81 25.57 5.87 -6.90
C VAL A 81 24.46 5.76 -7.95
N THR A 82 23.19 5.69 -7.54
CA THR A 82 22.06 5.53 -8.49
C THR A 82 21.97 6.68 -9.49
N PRO A 83 21.76 7.95 -9.05
CA PRO A 83 21.57 9.05 -9.98
C PRO A 83 22.84 9.44 -10.73
N LEU A 84 24.02 9.27 -10.13
CA LEU A 84 25.28 9.74 -10.71
C LEU A 84 25.93 8.74 -11.68
N PHE A 85 25.71 7.43 -11.50
CA PHE A 85 26.49 6.40 -12.19
C PHE A 85 25.62 5.27 -12.74
N TYR A 86 24.85 4.60 -11.89
CA TYR A 86 24.17 3.35 -12.27
C TYR A 86 23.10 3.55 -13.34
N VAL A 87 22.34 4.65 -13.28
CA VAL A 87 21.32 5.00 -14.29
C VAL A 87 21.91 5.09 -15.70
N PHE A 88 23.11 5.66 -15.83
CA PHE A 88 23.77 5.87 -17.13
C PHE A 88 24.46 4.61 -17.66
N ILE A 89 24.95 3.74 -16.79
CA ILE A 89 25.74 2.56 -17.19
C ILE A 89 24.86 1.33 -17.40
N ARG A 90 23.69 1.27 -16.77
CA ARG A 90 22.80 0.11 -16.91
C ARG A 90 22.32 -0.14 -18.36
N PRO A 91 21.90 0.86 -19.15
CA PRO A 91 21.53 0.62 -20.56
C PRO A 91 22.65 0.02 -21.41
N PRO A 92 23.89 0.55 -21.41
CA PRO A 92 24.98 -0.08 -22.17
C PRO A 92 25.36 -1.46 -21.63
N MET A 93 25.32 -1.71 -20.30
CA MET A 93 25.54 -3.06 -19.74
C MET A 93 24.52 -4.08 -20.25
N LYS A 94 23.26 -3.67 -20.44
CA LYS A 94 22.20 -4.56 -20.97
C LYS A 94 22.41 -4.95 -22.44
N ILE A 95 23.02 -4.05 -23.23
CA ILE A 95 23.32 -4.30 -24.65
C ILE A 95 24.64 -5.06 -24.80
N TRP A 96 25.69 -4.58 -24.13
CA TRP A 96 27.03 -5.16 -24.14
C TRP A 96 27.30 -5.89 -22.85
N ARG A 97 26.93 -7.17 -22.83
CA ARG A 97 27.13 -8.06 -21.68
C ARG A 97 28.59 -8.29 -21.31
N SER A 98 29.54 -7.92 -22.17
CA SER A 98 30.97 -7.91 -21.82
C SER A 98 31.35 -6.82 -20.81
N LEU A 99 30.52 -5.79 -20.64
CA LEU A 99 30.79 -4.73 -19.65
C LEU A 99 30.57 -5.20 -18.21
N SER A 100 29.66 -6.16 -17.99
CA SER A 100 29.44 -6.74 -16.65
C SER A 100 30.61 -7.60 -16.17
N ASP A 101 31.56 -7.95 -17.04
CA ASP A 101 32.77 -8.71 -16.66
C ASP A 101 33.81 -7.85 -15.92
N ILE A 102 33.64 -6.52 -15.91
CA ILE A 102 34.48 -5.60 -15.14
C ILE A 102 34.10 -5.69 -13.65
N GLU A 103 35.06 -6.02 -12.79
CA GLU A 103 34.85 -6.29 -11.36
C GLU A 103 34.05 -5.22 -10.61
N CYS A 104 34.36 -3.93 -10.84
CA CYS A 104 33.62 -2.82 -10.24
C CYS A 104 32.15 -2.75 -10.71
N LEU A 105 31.89 -3.00 -12.01
CA LEU A 105 30.53 -2.99 -12.56
C LEU A 105 29.73 -4.21 -12.10
N ALA A 106 30.39 -5.37 -12.00
CA ALA A 106 29.81 -6.56 -11.41
C ALA A 106 29.38 -6.31 -9.96
N TYR A 107 30.21 -5.64 -9.14
CA TYR A 107 29.85 -5.29 -7.78
C TYR A 107 28.62 -4.38 -7.71
N VAL A 108 28.56 -3.36 -8.57
CA VAL A 108 27.39 -2.46 -8.66
C VAL A 108 26.16 -3.24 -9.12
N GLU A 109 26.26 -4.09 -10.14
CA GLU A 109 25.14 -4.92 -10.61
C GLU A 109 24.58 -5.80 -9.47
N LYS A 110 25.45 -6.42 -8.66
CA LYS A 110 25.04 -7.19 -7.46
C LYS A 110 24.27 -6.36 -6.44
N LEU A 111 24.60 -5.07 -6.28
CA LEU A 111 23.93 -4.18 -5.33
C LEU A 111 22.46 -3.92 -5.69
N TYR A 112 22.09 -4.00 -6.96
CA TYR A 112 20.72 -3.72 -7.41
C TYR A 112 19.98 -4.97 -7.89
N GLU A 113 20.65 -5.93 -8.54
CA GLU A 113 19.99 -7.09 -9.14
C GLU A 113 19.73 -8.24 -8.16
N TYR A 114 20.48 -8.31 -7.05
CA TYR A 114 20.28 -9.39 -6.07
C TYR A 114 18.95 -9.19 -5.33
N PRO A 115 18.11 -10.24 -5.16
CA PRO A 115 16.75 -10.09 -4.66
C PRO A 115 16.66 -9.38 -3.31
N CYS A 116 17.51 -9.77 -2.34
CA CYS A 116 17.51 -9.16 -1.02
C CYS A 116 17.91 -7.68 -1.05
N ASN A 117 18.92 -7.33 -1.85
CA ASN A 117 19.35 -5.93 -1.97
C ASN A 117 18.32 -5.10 -2.73
N LYS A 118 17.74 -5.66 -3.80
CA LYS A 118 16.64 -5.06 -4.57
C LYS A 118 15.46 -4.75 -3.67
N PHE A 119 15.01 -5.72 -2.86
CA PHE A 119 13.95 -5.53 -1.87
C PHE A 119 14.29 -4.44 -0.86
N ALA A 120 15.51 -4.49 -0.28
CA ALA A 120 15.95 -3.48 0.68
C ALA A 120 15.98 -2.08 0.06
N ASN A 121 16.50 -1.92 -1.15
CA ASN A 121 16.55 -0.63 -1.85
C ASN A 121 15.14 -0.08 -2.06
N HIS A 122 14.23 -0.85 -2.67
CA HIS A 122 12.84 -0.41 -2.88
C HIS A 122 12.14 -0.05 -1.57
N THR A 123 12.33 -0.85 -0.52
CA THR A 123 11.75 -0.58 0.80
C THR A 123 12.31 0.69 1.44
N MET A 124 13.62 0.93 1.34
CA MET A 124 14.26 2.13 1.91
C MET A 124 13.81 3.40 1.20
N PHE A 125 13.70 3.38 -0.13
CA PHE A 125 13.19 4.52 -0.89
C PHE A 125 11.69 4.74 -0.68
N TYR A 126 10.92 3.68 -0.43
CA TYR A 126 9.53 3.81 0.03
C TYR A 126 9.44 4.48 1.40
N ILE A 127 10.33 4.13 2.35
CA ILE A 127 10.40 4.81 3.65
C ILE A 127 10.74 6.29 3.47
N VAL A 128 11.66 6.65 2.56
CA VAL A 128 11.95 8.07 2.25
C VAL A 128 10.70 8.79 1.73
N PHE A 129 9.92 8.15 0.85
CA PHE A 129 8.64 8.69 0.39
C PHE A 129 7.66 8.95 1.55
N LEU A 130 7.52 8.00 2.50
CA LEU A 130 6.70 8.20 3.69
C LEU A 130 7.24 9.33 4.59
N CYS A 131 8.56 9.44 4.73
CA CYS A 131 9.18 10.55 5.43
C CYS A 131 8.91 11.90 4.75
N LEU A 132 8.87 11.96 3.42
CA LEU A 132 8.48 13.17 2.67
C LEU A 132 7.01 13.52 2.87
N LEU A 133 6.10 12.52 2.85
CA LEU A 133 4.69 12.72 3.18
C LEU A 133 4.54 13.25 4.61
N PHE A 134 5.23 12.66 5.58
CA PHE A 134 5.25 13.19 6.95
C PHE A 134 5.86 14.59 7.01
N ALA A 135 6.93 14.85 6.26
CA ALA A 135 7.56 16.16 6.23
C ALA A 135 6.64 17.23 5.62
N SER A 136 5.81 16.88 4.63
CA SER A 136 4.82 17.80 4.04
C SER A 136 3.79 18.30 5.07
N THR A 137 3.53 17.55 6.16
CA THR A 137 2.60 18.00 7.19
C THR A 137 3.14 19.13 8.07
N PHE A 138 4.46 19.33 8.10
CA PHE A 138 5.05 20.43 8.88
C PHE A 138 4.74 21.82 8.30
N GLY A 139 4.18 21.89 7.08
CA GLY A 139 3.51 23.09 6.60
C GLY A 139 4.42 24.32 6.63
N PHE A 140 5.38 24.41 5.70
CA PHE A 140 6.22 25.60 5.57
C PHE A 140 5.38 26.82 5.17
N GLU A 141 4.78 27.48 6.15
CA GLU A 141 3.78 28.55 6.01
C GLU A 141 4.26 29.69 5.09
N HIS A 142 5.57 29.95 5.08
CA HIS A 142 6.21 30.91 4.18
C HIS A 142 6.21 30.50 2.69
N GLU A 143 6.33 29.20 2.36
CA GLU A 143 6.29 28.71 0.98
C GLU A 143 4.85 28.65 0.43
N TYR A 144 3.88 28.26 1.26
CA TYR A 144 2.47 28.23 0.86
C TYR A 144 1.94 29.62 0.49
N ARG A 145 2.40 30.67 1.19
CA ARG A 145 1.97 32.05 0.95
C ARG A 145 2.53 32.67 -0.33
N THR A 146 3.64 32.15 -0.83
CA THR A 146 4.38 32.71 -1.97
C THR A 146 4.16 31.92 -3.27
N SER A 147 3.67 30.69 -3.19
CA SER A 147 3.39 29.85 -4.35
C SER A 147 2.02 30.15 -4.96
N THR A 148 1.98 30.32 -6.28
CA THR A 148 0.72 30.47 -7.04
C THR A 148 -0.07 29.16 -7.11
N THR A 149 0.62 28.04 -6.92
CA THR A 149 0.09 26.67 -6.98
C THR A 149 -0.39 26.15 -5.63
N GLY A 150 0.00 26.79 -4.51
CA GLY A 150 -0.28 26.29 -3.16
C GLY A 150 0.47 25.01 -2.78
N LEU A 151 1.60 24.72 -3.43
CA LEU A 151 2.43 23.52 -3.23
C LEU A 151 3.84 23.92 -2.73
N SER A 152 4.32 23.26 -1.68
CA SER A 152 5.67 23.42 -1.12
C SER A 152 6.73 22.72 -1.97
N SER A 153 8.00 23.07 -1.78
CA SER A 153 9.15 22.36 -2.35
C SER A 153 9.10 20.84 -2.04
N ILE A 154 8.62 20.45 -0.85
CA ILE A 154 8.45 19.03 -0.49
C ILE A 154 7.38 18.37 -1.35
N ASP A 155 6.25 19.04 -1.61
CA ASP A 155 5.15 18.45 -2.38
C ASP A 155 5.56 18.17 -3.82
N HIS A 156 6.45 19.00 -4.38
CA HIS A 156 7.07 18.72 -5.68
C HIS A 156 7.95 17.46 -5.64
N ALA A 157 8.70 17.25 -4.55
CA ALA A 157 9.47 16.02 -4.37
C ALA A 157 8.54 14.79 -4.23
N VAL A 158 7.44 14.90 -3.47
CA VAL A 158 6.41 13.86 -3.36
C VAL A 158 5.80 13.55 -4.73
N LEU A 159 5.50 14.58 -5.54
CA LEU A 159 4.97 14.42 -6.88
C LEU A 159 5.94 13.63 -7.80
N VAL A 160 7.25 13.89 -7.71
CA VAL A 160 8.26 13.14 -8.46
C VAL A 160 8.26 11.65 -8.05
N TYR A 161 8.17 11.36 -6.74
CA TYR A 161 8.01 9.98 -6.28
C TYR A 161 6.71 9.35 -6.80
N PHE A 162 5.59 10.06 -6.74
CA PHE A 162 4.29 9.60 -7.22
C PHE A 162 4.34 9.21 -8.70
N ILE A 163 4.92 10.05 -9.58
CA ILE A 163 5.06 9.73 -11.01
C ILE A 163 5.92 8.47 -11.18
N GLY A 164 7.00 8.33 -10.41
CA GLY A 164 7.83 7.14 -10.43
C GLY A 164 7.08 5.87 -10.02
N PHE A 165 6.28 5.92 -8.94
CA PHE A 165 5.44 4.79 -8.53
C PHE A 165 4.36 4.47 -9.57
N LEU A 166 3.71 5.48 -10.15
CA LEU A 166 2.68 5.29 -11.17
C LEU A 166 3.23 4.57 -12.42
N LEU A 167 4.42 4.96 -12.90
CA LEU A 167 5.07 4.25 -14.00
C LEU A 167 5.49 2.82 -13.62
N GLN A 168 6.01 2.65 -12.41
CA GLN A 168 6.37 1.33 -11.90
C GLN A 168 5.16 0.40 -11.87
N GLU A 169 4.01 0.89 -11.40
CA GLU A 169 2.77 0.14 -11.31
C GLU A 169 2.20 -0.24 -12.69
N ILE A 170 2.16 0.73 -13.60
CA ILE A 170 1.72 0.49 -14.99
C ILE A 170 2.57 -0.60 -15.63
N TRP A 171 3.89 -0.55 -15.42
CA TRP A 171 4.80 -1.57 -15.93
C TRP A 171 4.52 -2.96 -15.34
N GLU A 172 4.27 -3.05 -14.04
CA GLU A 172 3.96 -4.31 -13.36
C GLU A 172 2.63 -4.93 -13.83
N VAL A 173 1.59 -4.11 -14.00
CA VAL A 173 0.31 -4.54 -14.58
C VAL A 173 0.51 -5.08 -16.00
N CYS A 174 1.32 -4.40 -16.81
CA CYS A 174 1.64 -4.84 -18.18
C CYS A 174 2.37 -6.18 -18.21
N GLN A 175 3.30 -6.42 -17.28
CA GLN A 175 4.10 -7.65 -17.26
C GLN A 175 3.36 -8.86 -16.69
N GLN A 176 2.59 -8.67 -15.61
CA GLN A 176 1.90 -9.77 -14.93
C GLN A 176 0.55 -10.11 -15.57
N GLY A 177 -0.08 -9.13 -16.23
CA GLY A 177 -1.44 -9.20 -16.72
C GLY A 177 -2.46 -8.84 -15.64
N PHE A 178 -3.52 -8.15 -16.05
CA PHE A 178 -4.52 -7.54 -15.16
C PHE A 178 -5.20 -8.51 -14.18
N CYS A 179 -5.60 -9.70 -14.63
CA CYS A 179 -6.30 -10.67 -13.79
C CYS A 179 -5.41 -11.25 -12.68
N ILE A 180 -4.13 -11.51 -12.98
CA ILE A 180 -3.17 -12.03 -11.99
C ILE A 180 -2.83 -10.94 -10.99
N TYR A 181 -2.68 -9.71 -11.48
CA TYR A 181 -2.41 -8.53 -10.66
C TYR A 181 -3.50 -8.29 -9.60
N ILE A 182 -4.78 -8.20 -9.99
CA ILE A 182 -5.89 -7.97 -9.05
C ILE A 182 -6.10 -9.16 -8.08
N SER A 183 -5.64 -10.37 -8.44
CA SER A 183 -5.69 -11.51 -7.52
C SER A 183 -4.79 -11.34 -6.29
N LYS A 184 -3.84 -10.39 -6.30
CA LYS A 184 -2.92 -10.12 -5.18
C LYS A 184 -3.46 -8.95 -4.34
N TRP A 185 -3.63 -9.19 -3.05
CA TRP A 185 -4.24 -8.19 -2.15
C TRP A 185 -3.41 -6.90 -2.04
N TRP A 186 -2.08 -7.00 -1.94
CA TRP A 186 -1.19 -5.83 -1.83
C TRP A 186 -1.23 -4.96 -3.08
N ASN A 187 -1.16 -5.56 -4.26
CA ASN A 187 -1.32 -4.87 -5.54
C ASN A 187 -2.64 -4.08 -5.62
N VAL A 188 -3.73 -4.61 -5.06
CA VAL A 188 -5.02 -3.89 -5.01
C VAL A 188 -4.93 -2.67 -4.08
N VAL A 189 -4.29 -2.80 -2.91
CA VAL A 189 -4.05 -1.66 -1.99
C VAL A 189 -3.20 -0.59 -2.67
N ASP A 190 -2.19 -0.99 -3.44
CA ASP A 190 -1.26 -0.09 -4.14
C ASP A 190 -1.97 0.67 -5.25
N ALA A 191 -2.76 -0.05 -6.05
CA ALA A 191 -3.62 0.53 -7.07
C ALA A 191 -4.61 1.55 -6.48
N ILE A 192 -5.27 1.23 -5.36
CA ILE A 192 -6.21 2.15 -4.69
C ILE A 192 -5.47 3.39 -4.17
N THR A 193 -4.30 3.22 -3.57
CA THR A 193 -3.47 4.33 -3.05
C THR A 193 -3.05 5.26 -4.19
N LEU A 194 -2.49 4.70 -5.26
CA LEU A 194 -2.02 5.47 -6.42
C LEU A 194 -3.18 6.12 -7.19
N PHE A 195 -4.32 5.44 -7.32
CA PHE A 195 -5.50 6.01 -7.96
C PHE A 195 -6.07 7.18 -7.15
N THR A 196 -6.08 7.08 -5.81
CA THR A 196 -6.55 8.17 -4.94
C THR A 196 -5.60 9.37 -4.99
N LEU A 197 -4.28 9.15 -4.99
CA LEU A 197 -3.29 10.22 -5.22
C LEU A 197 -3.44 10.85 -6.61
N LEU A 198 -3.65 10.03 -7.65
CA LEU A 198 -3.90 10.53 -9.01
C LEU A 198 -5.15 11.42 -9.07
N ALA A 199 -6.23 10.99 -8.43
CA ALA A 199 -7.46 11.77 -8.32
C ALA A 199 -7.22 13.11 -7.60
N ALA A 200 -6.47 13.11 -6.50
CA ALA A 200 -6.12 14.34 -5.77
C ALA A 200 -5.34 15.33 -6.65
N TYR A 201 -4.24 14.87 -7.27
CA TYR A 201 -3.41 15.72 -8.12
C TYR A 201 -4.13 16.20 -9.37
N THR A 202 -4.98 15.36 -9.99
CA THR A 202 -5.75 15.77 -11.18
C THR A 202 -6.80 16.82 -10.84
N VAL A 203 -7.56 16.66 -9.75
CA VAL A 203 -8.52 17.67 -9.30
C VAL A 203 -7.79 18.99 -8.98
N TRP A 204 -6.65 18.93 -8.29
CA TRP A 204 -5.83 20.10 -7.98
C TRP A 204 -5.35 20.81 -9.26
N LEU A 205 -4.71 20.07 -10.17
CA LEU A 205 -4.11 20.61 -11.39
C LEU A 205 -5.17 21.16 -12.35
N VAL A 206 -6.29 20.46 -12.54
CA VAL A 206 -7.39 20.94 -13.37
C VAL A 206 -7.99 22.22 -12.79
N THR A 207 -8.24 22.26 -11.48
CA THR A 207 -8.81 23.45 -10.82
C THR A 207 -7.89 24.66 -10.92
N TRP A 208 -6.59 24.44 -10.71
CA TRP A 208 -5.56 25.46 -10.84
C TRP A 208 -5.44 25.99 -12.28
N LEU A 209 -5.30 25.10 -13.28
CA LEU A 209 -5.11 25.51 -14.69
C LEU A 209 -6.36 26.12 -15.33
N SER A 210 -7.53 25.52 -15.10
CA SER A 210 -8.74 25.83 -15.89
C SER A 210 -9.62 26.92 -15.30
N VAL A 211 -9.59 27.13 -13.98
CA VAL A 211 -10.58 27.99 -13.31
C VAL A 211 -9.97 29.24 -12.70
N TYR A 212 -8.98 29.08 -11.82
CA TYR A 212 -8.57 30.18 -10.94
C TYR A 212 -7.16 30.73 -11.22
N LYS A 213 -6.25 29.94 -11.80
CA LYS A 213 -4.81 30.26 -11.99
C LYS A 213 -4.03 30.62 -10.71
N GLU A 214 -4.72 30.61 -9.57
CA GLU A 214 -4.22 30.81 -8.22
C GLU A 214 -4.93 29.83 -7.28
N TRP A 215 -4.21 29.36 -6.26
CA TRP A 215 -4.79 28.50 -5.22
C TRP A 215 -5.80 29.29 -4.35
N GLN A 216 -7.01 28.74 -4.17
CA GLN A 216 -8.07 29.35 -3.36
C GLN A 216 -8.61 28.35 -2.31
N PRO A 217 -8.22 28.46 -1.03
CA PRO A 217 -8.50 27.43 -0.01
C PRO A 217 -9.99 27.20 0.26
N ARG A 218 -10.84 28.20 0.03
CA ARG A 218 -12.28 28.11 0.33
C ARG A 218 -13.09 27.41 -0.76
N LYS A 219 -12.50 27.07 -1.91
CA LYS A 219 -13.24 26.45 -3.01
C LYS A 219 -13.32 24.94 -2.81
N ASN A 220 -14.52 24.40 -2.94
CA ASN A 220 -14.81 22.98 -2.73
C ASN A 220 -13.85 22.05 -3.50
N ALA A 221 -13.43 22.40 -4.71
CA ALA A 221 -12.52 21.57 -5.50
C ALA A 221 -11.13 21.38 -4.86
N PHE A 222 -10.56 22.44 -4.26
CA PHE A 222 -9.29 22.33 -3.53
C PHE A 222 -9.47 21.52 -2.24
N ILE A 223 -10.57 21.74 -1.51
CA ILE A 223 -10.91 20.96 -0.30
C ILE A 223 -11.05 19.47 -0.64
N VAL A 224 -11.72 19.13 -1.75
CA VAL A 224 -11.85 17.75 -2.21
C VAL A 224 -10.49 17.15 -2.55
N ALA A 225 -9.63 17.88 -3.26
CA ALA A 225 -8.28 17.43 -3.56
C ALA A 225 -7.45 17.19 -2.28
N ASP A 226 -7.53 18.08 -1.29
CA ASP A 226 -6.87 17.95 0.01
C ASP A 226 -7.35 16.71 0.78
N VAL A 227 -8.66 16.48 0.83
CA VAL A 227 -9.25 15.30 1.49
C VAL A 227 -8.80 14.02 0.81
N LEU A 228 -8.77 13.99 -0.52
CA LEU A 228 -8.28 12.83 -1.28
C LEU A 228 -6.79 12.59 -1.03
N TYR A 229 -5.97 13.64 -1.02
CA TYR A 229 -4.54 13.57 -0.75
C TYR A 229 -4.26 13.05 0.66
N ALA A 230 -4.97 13.56 1.67
CA ALA A 230 -4.88 13.11 3.05
C ALA A 230 -5.31 11.63 3.20
N SER A 231 -6.39 11.24 2.54
CA SER A 231 -6.88 9.85 2.52
C SER A 231 -5.83 8.92 1.90
N ALA A 232 -5.22 9.32 0.78
CA ALA A 232 -4.21 8.52 0.13
C ALA A 232 -2.90 8.44 0.92
N THR A 233 -2.55 9.48 1.69
CA THR A 233 -1.42 9.47 2.62
C THR A 233 -1.59 8.36 3.68
N VAL A 234 -2.79 8.21 4.26
CA VAL A 234 -3.07 7.12 5.21
C VAL A 234 -2.88 5.75 4.56
N LEU A 235 -3.37 5.56 3.33
CA LEU A 235 -3.22 4.31 2.60
C LEU A 235 -1.75 4.02 2.25
N ALA A 236 -0.95 5.04 1.92
CA ALA A 236 0.47 4.89 1.70
C ALA A 236 1.21 4.38 2.96
N PHE A 237 0.88 4.88 4.15
CA PHE A 237 1.45 4.32 5.38
C PHE A 237 1.02 2.87 5.61
N PHE A 238 -0.21 2.51 5.25
CA PHE A 238 -0.70 1.14 5.36
C PHE A 238 0.08 0.16 4.46
N HIS A 239 0.52 0.58 3.28
CA HIS A 239 1.37 -0.25 2.40
C HIS A 239 2.68 -0.69 3.05
N LEU A 240 3.24 0.07 4.00
CA LEU A 240 4.47 -0.33 4.70
C LEU A 240 4.33 -1.70 5.38
N ALA A 241 3.10 -2.07 5.75
CA ALA A 241 2.81 -3.39 6.29
C ALA A 241 3.21 -4.53 5.33
N HIS A 242 3.24 -4.32 4.00
CA HIS A 242 3.72 -5.33 3.05
C HIS A 242 5.14 -5.80 3.37
N ALA A 243 6.02 -4.91 3.85
CA ALA A 243 7.38 -5.26 4.24
C ALA A 243 7.45 -6.19 5.45
N PHE A 244 6.44 -6.17 6.34
CA PHE A 244 6.38 -7.06 7.51
C PHE A 244 6.28 -8.54 7.12
N GLN A 245 5.79 -8.84 5.91
CA GLN A 245 5.67 -10.20 5.37
C GLN A 245 7.01 -10.94 5.28
N VAL A 246 8.13 -10.20 5.16
CA VAL A 246 9.49 -10.78 5.13
C VAL A 246 9.93 -11.27 6.50
N SER A 247 9.47 -10.62 7.56
CA SER A 247 9.84 -10.97 8.93
C SER A 247 9.24 -12.31 9.33
N SER A 248 10.05 -13.18 9.94
CA SER A 248 9.59 -14.44 10.53
C SER A 248 8.73 -14.26 11.77
N THR A 249 8.73 -13.07 12.38
CA THR A 249 7.90 -12.77 13.55
C THR A 249 6.66 -11.98 13.20
N LEU A 250 6.78 -10.94 12.36
CA LEU A 250 5.66 -10.05 12.03
C LEU A 250 4.80 -10.58 10.86
N GLY A 251 5.39 -11.30 9.91
CA GLY A 251 4.70 -11.78 8.72
C GLY A 251 3.58 -12.78 9.03
N PRO A 252 3.82 -13.80 9.87
CA PRO A 252 2.77 -14.69 10.34
C PRO A 252 1.63 -13.89 11.02
N LEU A 253 1.97 -13.04 12.00
CA LEU A 253 1.01 -12.23 12.77
C LEU A 253 0.12 -11.35 11.89
N GLN A 254 0.71 -10.73 10.87
CA GLN A 254 -0.01 -9.92 9.90
C GLN A 254 -1.01 -10.75 9.09
N LEU A 255 -0.60 -11.94 8.64
CA LEU A 255 -1.45 -12.82 7.85
C LEU A 255 -2.61 -13.38 8.68
N SER A 256 -2.37 -13.69 9.95
CA SER A 256 -3.44 -14.12 10.86
C SER A 256 -4.44 -13.00 11.11
N LEU A 257 -4.00 -11.76 11.33
CA LEU A 257 -4.88 -10.58 11.42
C LEU A 257 -5.80 -10.45 10.20
N TYR A 258 -5.26 -10.49 8.98
CA TYR A 258 -6.06 -10.39 7.76
C TYR A 258 -7.14 -11.48 7.65
N ARG A 259 -6.83 -12.70 8.06
CA ARG A 259 -7.76 -13.83 7.98
C ARG A 259 -8.83 -13.77 9.05
N MET A 260 -8.45 -13.38 10.28
CA MET A 260 -9.40 -13.13 11.35
C MET A 260 -10.39 -12.04 10.95
N LEU A 261 -9.94 -10.97 10.31
CA LEU A 261 -10.82 -9.90 9.80
C LEU A 261 -11.89 -10.42 8.83
N LYS A 262 -11.56 -11.40 7.98
CA LYS A 262 -12.53 -12.02 7.06
C LYS A 262 -13.62 -12.79 7.81
N ASP A 263 -13.29 -13.42 8.94
CA ASP A 263 -14.28 -14.10 9.76
C ASP A 263 -15.09 -13.11 10.61
N VAL A 264 -14.45 -12.07 11.15
CA VAL A 264 -15.11 -10.94 11.82
C VAL A 264 -16.15 -10.26 10.93
N ALA A 265 -15.85 -10.08 9.64
CA ALA A 265 -16.77 -9.45 8.69
C ALA A 265 -18.13 -10.16 8.58
N LYS A 266 -18.19 -11.49 8.80
CA LYS A 266 -19.46 -12.24 8.80
C LYS A 266 -20.35 -11.84 10.00
N PHE A 267 -19.74 -11.64 11.16
CA PHE A 267 -20.46 -11.21 12.36
C PHE A 267 -20.82 -9.72 12.30
N LEU A 268 -19.95 -8.90 11.70
CA LEU A 268 -20.20 -7.47 11.51
C LEU A 268 -21.54 -7.21 10.81
N PHE A 269 -22.01 -8.12 9.95
CA PHE A 269 -23.33 -8.03 9.33
C PHE A 269 -24.49 -8.05 10.35
N ILE A 270 -24.43 -8.94 11.35
CA ILE A 270 -25.43 -9.03 12.42
C ILE A 270 -25.38 -7.76 13.28
N PHE A 271 -24.15 -7.31 13.60
CA PHE A 271 -23.95 -6.06 14.34
C PHE A 271 -24.52 -4.86 13.58
N LEU A 272 -24.27 -4.74 12.28
CA LEU A 272 -24.77 -3.64 11.46
C LEU A 272 -26.30 -3.64 11.37
N MET A 273 -26.92 -4.82 11.25
CA MET A 273 -28.38 -4.96 11.28
C MET A 273 -28.96 -4.43 12.60
N LEU A 274 -28.37 -4.81 13.73
CA LEU A 274 -28.78 -4.33 15.05
C LEU A 274 -28.56 -2.83 15.20
N PHE A 275 -27.40 -2.32 14.76
CA PHE A 275 -27.05 -0.90 14.79
C PHE A 275 -28.06 -0.05 14.00
N ILE A 276 -28.42 -0.45 12.78
CA ILE A 276 -29.40 0.27 11.95
C ILE A 276 -30.81 0.21 12.59
N ALA A 277 -31.19 -0.92 13.17
CA ALA A 277 -32.48 -1.05 13.85
C ALA A 277 -32.62 -0.09 15.04
N PHE A 278 -31.59 0.02 15.89
CA PHE A 278 -31.59 0.98 16.99
C PHE A 278 -31.48 2.43 16.52
N ALA A 279 -30.64 2.71 15.52
CA ALA A 279 -30.53 4.06 14.93
C ALA A 279 -31.88 4.55 14.41
N THR A 280 -32.56 3.75 13.61
CA THR A 280 -33.88 4.10 13.06
C THR A 280 -34.94 4.25 14.15
N GLY A 281 -34.94 3.39 15.18
CA GLY A 281 -35.85 3.50 16.32
C GLY A 281 -35.67 4.79 17.11
N LEU A 282 -34.43 5.14 17.46
CA LEU A 282 -34.11 6.38 18.19
C LEU A 282 -34.44 7.62 17.36
N ILE A 283 -34.06 7.63 16.08
CA ILE A 283 -34.40 8.73 15.15
C ILE A 283 -35.92 8.95 15.12
N LYS A 284 -36.71 7.88 15.10
CA LYS A 284 -38.18 8.00 15.09
C LYS A 284 -38.76 8.56 16.40
N ILE A 285 -38.22 8.17 17.56
CA ILE A 285 -38.64 8.72 18.85
C ILE A 285 -38.40 10.24 18.91
N TYR A 286 -37.18 10.67 18.56
CA TYR A 286 -36.81 12.08 18.68
C TYR A 286 -37.32 12.96 17.53
N SER A 287 -37.46 12.43 16.31
CA SER A 287 -38.07 13.20 15.21
C SER A 287 -39.53 13.55 15.48
N TYR A 288 -40.30 12.65 16.10
CA TYR A 288 -41.67 12.97 16.51
C TYR A 288 -41.71 14.08 17.56
N TYR A 289 -40.79 14.07 18.53
CA TYR A 289 -40.66 15.15 19.51
C TYR A 289 -40.37 16.49 18.83
N VAL A 290 -39.37 16.56 17.95
CA VAL A 290 -39.03 17.80 17.22
C VAL A 290 -40.21 18.32 16.41
N VAL A 291 -40.91 17.45 15.67
CA VAL A 291 -42.11 17.85 14.91
C VAL A 291 -43.22 18.38 15.83
N SER A 292 -43.39 17.77 17.01
CA SER A 292 -44.37 18.24 17.99
C SER A 292 -44.00 19.62 18.55
N GLN A 293 -42.71 19.86 18.82
CA GLN A 293 -42.22 21.16 19.28
C GLN A 293 -42.41 22.27 18.23
N VAL A 294 -42.17 21.96 16.96
CA VAL A 294 -42.43 22.90 15.84
C VAL A 294 -43.93 23.25 15.77
N LYS A 295 -44.82 22.27 16.00
CA LYS A 295 -46.26 22.53 16.03
C LYS A 295 -46.69 23.39 17.23
N LEU A 296 -46.14 23.15 18.41
CA LEU A 296 -46.39 23.97 19.60
C LEU A 296 -45.96 25.43 19.39
N ARG A 297 -44.85 25.64 18.67
CA ARG A 297 -44.40 26.95 18.25
C ARG A 297 -45.41 27.64 17.33
N GLU A 298 -45.98 26.93 16.36
CA GLU A 298 -47.04 27.46 15.48
C GLU A 298 -48.31 27.83 16.26
N GLU A 299 -48.60 27.11 17.35
CA GLU A 299 -49.72 27.37 18.26
C GLU A 299 -49.46 28.54 19.23
N GLY A 300 -48.26 29.13 19.22
CA GLY A 300 -47.91 30.34 19.96
C GLY A 300 -47.24 30.12 21.31
N GLU A 301 -46.76 28.90 21.60
CA GLU A 301 -46.03 28.61 22.83
C GLU A 301 -44.66 29.31 22.89
N SER A 302 -44.30 29.80 24.08
CA SER A 302 -43.08 30.59 24.30
C SER A 302 -41.84 29.75 24.61
N LYS A 303 -42.03 28.48 24.99
CA LYS A 303 -40.97 27.51 25.27
C LYS A 303 -41.10 26.34 24.29
N PHE A 304 -40.19 26.27 23.33
CA PHE A 304 -40.14 25.18 22.35
C PHE A 304 -38.70 24.82 22.01
N GLN A 305 -38.49 23.59 21.54
CA GLN A 305 -37.18 23.09 21.12
C GLN A 305 -37.25 22.50 19.70
N ASP A 306 -36.88 23.31 18.71
CA ASP A 306 -36.95 22.96 17.28
C ASP A 306 -35.82 22.01 16.82
N PHE A 307 -34.93 21.61 17.72
CA PHE A 307 -33.75 20.81 17.38
C PHE A 307 -33.43 19.78 18.45
N HIS A 308 -33.25 18.53 18.01
CA HIS A 308 -32.71 17.46 18.84
C HIS A 308 -31.64 16.69 18.04
N PRO A 309 -30.40 16.54 18.54
CA PRO A 309 -29.30 15.89 17.82
C PRO A 309 -29.67 14.50 17.28
N TYR A 310 -30.38 13.71 18.09
CA TYR A 310 -30.79 12.35 17.73
C TYR A 310 -32.07 12.25 16.87
N ALA A 311 -32.61 13.38 16.40
CA ALA A 311 -33.66 13.38 15.37
C ALA A 311 -33.06 13.36 13.94
N GLU A 312 -31.79 13.77 13.79
CA GLU A 312 -31.10 13.78 12.50
C GLU A 312 -30.37 12.46 12.25
N HIS A 313 -30.41 11.99 11.00
CA HIS A 313 -29.79 10.72 10.63
C HIS A 313 -28.28 10.75 10.87
N GLU A 314 -27.55 11.71 10.30
CA GLU A 314 -26.09 11.77 10.35
C GLU A 314 -25.56 11.86 11.79
N ILE A 315 -26.14 12.77 12.59
CA ILE A 315 -25.74 12.98 13.98
C ILE A 315 -26.06 11.74 14.83
N THR A 316 -27.20 11.08 14.60
CA THR A 316 -27.54 9.84 15.32
C THR A 316 -26.59 8.71 14.99
N PHE A 317 -26.27 8.51 13.70
CA PHE A 317 -25.31 7.48 13.28
C PHE A 317 -23.94 7.71 13.92
N ILE A 318 -23.43 8.94 13.89
CA ILE A 318 -22.15 9.31 14.52
C ILE A 318 -22.21 9.13 16.03
N GLY A 319 -23.28 9.60 16.68
CA GLY A 319 -23.48 9.49 18.12
C GLY A 319 -23.52 8.04 18.61
N LEU A 320 -24.18 7.14 17.89
CA LEU A 320 -24.24 5.71 18.23
C LEU A 320 -22.89 5.00 18.06
N VAL A 321 -22.07 5.44 17.10
CA VAL A 321 -20.69 4.93 16.95
C VAL A 321 -19.81 5.41 18.11
N TRP A 322 -19.88 6.68 18.50
CA TRP A 322 -19.16 7.18 19.67
C TRP A 322 -19.57 6.48 20.97
N LEU A 323 -20.85 6.14 21.06
CA LEU A 323 -21.40 5.39 22.18
C LEU A 323 -20.83 3.97 22.29
N LEU A 324 -20.47 3.32 21.17
CA LEU A 324 -19.78 2.02 21.17
C LEU A 324 -18.41 2.10 21.86
N VAL A 325 -17.73 3.24 21.72
CA VAL A 325 -16.41 3.52 22.32
C VAL A 325 -16.54 3.98 23.78
N GLY A 326 -17.77 4.19 24.28
CA GLY A 326 -18.06 4.61 25.65
C GLY A 326 -18.15 6.12 25.84
N TYR A 327 -18.21 6.91 24.77
CA TYR A 327 -18.46 8.35 24.87
C TYR A 327 -19.97 8.64 24.96
N VAL A 328 -20.42 9.05 26.14
CA VAL A 328 -21.84 9.34 26.44
C VAL A 328 -22.02 10.84 26.67
N GLU A 329 -22.82 11.50 25.85
CA GLU A 329 -23.23 12.89 26.05
C GLU A 329 -24.67 12.94 26.56
N GLU A 330 -24.83 12.79 27.88
CA GLU A 330 -26.16 12.73 28.52
C GLU A 330 -27.03 13.96 28.20
N ASP A 331 -26.40 15.14 28.10
CA ASP A 331 -27.08 16.40 27.79
C ASP A 331 -27.80 16.37 26.43
N LYS A 332 -27.30 15.59 25.47
CA LYS A 332 -27.90 15.48 24.13
C LYS A 332 -29.07 14.50 24.07
N ILE A 333 -29.27 13.68 25.12
CA ILE A 333 -30.35 12.68 25.22
C ILE A 333 -31.58 13.27 25.93
N ARG A 334 -31.38 14.36 26.68
CA ARG A 334 -32.40 14.99 27.52
C ARG A 334 -33.47 15.69 26.67
N VAL A 335 -34.71 15.50 27.11
CA VAL A 335 -35.89 16.21 26.62
C VAL A 335 -36.30 17.17 27.72
N ASP A 336 -36.40 18.46 27.40
CA ASP A 336 -36.65 19.51 28.41
C ASP A 336 -38.14 19.71 28.71
N ASP A 337 -39.02 19.32 27.78
CA ASP A 337 -40.46 19.44 27.96
C ASP A 337 -41.03 18.30 28.83
N PRO A 338 -41.57 18.59 30.03
CA PRO A 338 -42.10 17.58 30.94
C PRO A 338 -43.31 16.82 30.38
N ALA A 339 -44.05 17.38 29.41
CA ALA A 339 -45.16 16.69 28.77
C ALA A 339 -44.69 15.47 27.96
N PHE A 340 -43.46 15.50 27.45
CA PHE A 340 -42.84 14.44 26.66
C PHE A 340 -42.00 13.48 27.52
N TYR A 341 -42.39 13.26 28.78
CA TYR A 341 -41.69 12.33 29.69
C TYR A 341 -41.56 10.92 29.09
N LEU A 342 -42.57 10.46 28.33
CA LEU A 342 -42.54 9.15 27.67
C LEU A 342 -41.44 9.09 26.60
N THR A 343 -41.28 10.13 25.80
CA THR A 343 -40.18 10.24 24.82
C THR A 343 -38.83 10.16 25.53
N GLN A 344 -38.66 10.89 26.63
CA GLN A 344 -37.43 10.85 27.42
C GLN A 344 -37.15 9.46 28.00
N LEU A 345 -38.18 8.81 28.54
CA LEU A 345 -38.08 7.48 29.13
C LEU A 345 -37.70 6.44 28.07
N PHE A 346 -38.44 6.36 26.96
CA PHE A 346 -38.19 5.39 25.90
C PHE A 346 -36.91 5.70 25.11
N GLY A 347 -36.52 6.97 24.98
CA GLY A 347 -35.22 7.37 24.45
C GLY A 347 -34.07 6.84 25.32
N ARG A 348 -34.11 7.11 26.63
CA ARG A 348 -33.12 6.62 27.60
C ARG A 348 -33.07 5.09 27.65
N LEU A 349 -34.23 4.43 27.69
CA LEU A 349 -34.32 2.97 27.64
C LEU A 349 -33.77 2.43 26.32
N GLY A 350 -34.06 3.07 25.19
CA GLY A 350 -33.53 2.71 23.88
C GLY A 350 -32.00 2.76 23.83
N PHE A 351 -31.39 3.82 24.36
CA PHE A 351 -29.93 3.91 24.50
C PHE A 351 -29.35 2.88 25.46
N LEU A 352 -30.00 2.62 26.60
CA LEU A 352 -29.58 1.60 27.56
C LEU A 352 -29.60 0.20 26.93
N ILE A 353 -30.69 -0.15 26.25
CA ILE A 353 -30.83 -1.44 25.57
C ILE A 353 -29.80 -1.54 24.43
N TYR A 354 -29.60 -0.47 23.65
CA TYR A 354 -28.56 -0.43 22.62
C TYR A 354 -27.18 -0.74 23.21
N LEU A 355 -26.80 -0.09 24.32
CA LEU A 355 -25.53 -0.33 25.00
C LEU A 355 -25.38 -1.78 25.46
N VAL A 356 -26.42 -2.36 26.08
CA VAL A 356 -26.40 -3.76 26.50
C VAL A 356 -26.25 -4.69 25.29
N CYS A 357 -27.05 -4.51 24.25
CA CYS A 357 -27.02 -5.36 23.07
C CYS A 357 -25.71 -5.23 22.27
N THR A 358 -25.17 -4.02 22.10
CA THR A 358 -23.96 -3.78 21.29
C THR A 358 -22.68 -3.98 22.08
N VAL A 359 -22.49 -3.22 23.17
CA VAL A 359 -21.24 -3.20 23.93
C VAL A 359 -21.10 -4.44 24.81
N ILE A 360 -22.16 -4.84 25.52
CA ILE A 360 -22.06 -5.98 26.44
C ILE A 360 -22.21 -7.31 25.71
N VAL A 361 -23.18 -7.46 24.81
CA VAL A 361 -23.42 -8.73 24.14
C VAL A 361 -22.60 -8.86 22.86
N ALA A 362 -22.83 -7.99 21.87
CA ALA A 362 -22.25 -8.17 20.54
C ALA A 362 -20.71 -8.02 20.53
N LEU A 363 -20.15 -7.05 21.25
CA LEU A 363 -18.70 -6.84 21.32
C LEU A 363 -18.00 -8.01 22.05
N ASN A 364 -18.56 -8.51 23.16
CA ASN A 364 -18.00 -9.68 23.84
C ASN A 364 -18.11 -10.96 23.01
N MET A 365 -19.20 -11.15 22.27
CA MET A 365 -19.30 -12.23 21.28
C MET A 365 -18.25 -12.08 20.18
N LEU A 366 -18.03 -10.85 19.67
CA LEU A 366 -17.00 -10.56 18.66
C LEU A 366 -15.60 -10.94 19.16
N ILE A 367 -15.25 -10.58 20.40
CA ILE A 367 -13.98 -10.97 21.03
C ILE A 367 -13.87 -12.50 21.11
N ALA A 368 -14.92 -13.18 21.56
CA ALA A 368 -14.92 -14.64 21.67
C ALA A 368 -14.73 -15.32 20.30
N MET A 369 -15.38 -14.83 19.24
CA MET A 369 -15.18 -15.33 17.89
C MET A 369 -13.79 -15.02 17.35
N MET A 370 -13.23 -13.83 17.64
CA MET A 370 -11.87 -13.48 17.27
C MET A 370 -10.86 -14.44 17.92
N ASN A 371 -11.01 -14.78 19.20
CA ASN A 371 -10.13 -15.72 19.89
C ASN A 371 -10.19 -17.12 19.26
N ASN A 372 -11.38 -17.66 19.04
CA ASN A 372 -11.54 -18.97 18.39
C ASN A 372 -11.01 -18.95 16.94
N SER A 373 -11.22 -17.84 16.22
CA SER A 373 -10.67 -17.66 14.88
C SER A 373 -9.14 -17.57 14.90
N CYS A 374 -8.54 -16.93 15.91
CA CYS A 374 -7.10 -16.83 16.08
C CYS A 374 -6.49 -18.22 16.22
N ASP A 375 -6.98 -19.01 17.17
CA ASP A 375 -6.51 -20.37 17.44
C ASP A 375 -6.59 -21.25 16.18
N ARG A 376 -7.69 -21.15 15.44
CA ARG A 376 -7.89 -21.89 14.19
C ARG A 376 -6.94 -21.46 13.08
N VAL A 377 -6.64 -20.16 12.97
CA VAL A 377 -5.77 -19.62 11.91
C VAL A 377 -4.29 -19.87 12.23
N MET A 378 -3.89 -19.80 13.50
CA MET A 378 -2.50 -20.02 13.94
C MET A 378 -1.99 -21.43 13.60
N GLY A 379 -2.87 -22.45 13.57
CA GLY A 379 -2.48 -23.83 13.26
C GLY A 379 -1.92 -24.08 11.85
N ASP A 380 -2.28 -23.25 10.87
CA ASP A 380 -1.80 -23.37 9.47
C ASP A 380 -0.96 -22.16 9.01
N GLU A 381 -0.73 -21.19 9.90
CA GLU A 381 -0.15 -19.87 9.60
C GLU A 381 1.25 -19.98 8.99
N ASP A 382 2.12 -20.84 9.52
CA ASP A 382 3.50 -20.98 9.03
C ASP A 382 3.54 -21.44 7.55
N LYS A 383 2.68 -22.38 7.16
CA LYS A 383 2.64 -22.86 5.76
C LYS A 383 2.20 -21.74 4.83
N GLU A 384 1.26 -20.93 5.28
CA GLU A 384 0.64 -19.90 4.46
C GLU A 384 1.48 -18.63 4.41
N TRP A 385 2.12 -18.28 5.52
CA TRP A 385 3.15 -17.25 5.56
C TRP A 385 4.31 -17.64 4.65
N LYS A 386 4.86 -18.86 4.73
CA LYS A 386 5.92 -19.33 3.82
C LYS A 386 5.52 -19.28 2.35
N PHE A 387 4.27 -19.63 2.04
CA PHE A 387 3.72 -19.48 0.69
C PHE A 387 3.67 -18.01 0.25
N SER A 388 3.12 -17.14 1.09
CA SER A 388 2.99 -15.70 0.80
C SER A 388 4.38 -15.06 0.63
N ARG A 389 5.31 -15.36 1.54
CA ARG A 389 6.72 -14.94 1.49
C ARG A 389 7.38 -15.40 0.19
N ALA A 390 7.17 -16.64 -0.22
CA ALA A 390 7.72 -17.16 -1.47
C ALA A 390 7.15 -16.42 -2.70
N GLN A 391 5.84 -16.14 -2.71
CA GLN A 391 5.22 -15.37 -3.77
C GLN A 391 5.83 -13.97 -3.90
N MET A 392 6.03 -13.28 -2.78
CA MET A 392 6.68 -11.96 -2.75
C MET A 392 8.12 -12.02 -3.27
N TRP A 393 8.93 -12.98 -2.81
CA TRP A 393 10.32 -13.10 -3.26
C TRP A 393 10.46 -13.42 -4.75
N LEU A 394 9.55 -14.20 -5.32
CA LEU A 394 9.56 -14.49 -6.76
C LEU A 394 9.43 -13.21 -7.61
N GLU A 395 8.72 -12.18 -7.12
CA GLU A 395 8.58 -10.88 -7.80
C GLU A 395 9.91 -10.11 -7.80
N TYR A 396 10.70 -10.22 -6.72
CA TYR A 396 12.03 -9.62 -6.64
C TYR A 396 13.09 -10.41 -7.42
N ILE A 397 12.95 -11.74 -7.51
CA ILE A 397 13.84 -12.61 -8.29
C ILE A 397 13.66 -12.40 -9.80
N ASP A 398 12.45 -12.12 -10.27
CA ASP A 398 12.22 -11.77 -11.67
C ASP A 398 12.99 -10.47 -12.02
N LYS A 399 13.65 -10.45 -13.19
CA LYS A 399 14.56 -9.38 -13.67
C LYS A 399 13.88 -8.04 -14.03
N GLY A 400 12.78 -7.69 -13.33
CA GLY A 400 11.96 -6.50 -13.56
C GLY A 400 12.57 -5.19 -13.04
N ASN A 401 11.77 -4.43 -12.28
CA ASN A 401 12.13 -3.09 -11.78
C ASN A 401 13.28 -3.15 -10.76
N VAL A 402 14.50 -2.91 -11.23
CA VAL A 402 15.74 -2.97 -10.41
C VAL A 402 16.11 -1.61 -9.80
N ILE A 403 15.70 -0.51 -10.43
CA ILE A 403 16.01 0.84 -9.96
C ILE A 403 14.86 1.34 -9.09
N PRO A 404 15.12 1.79 -7.85
CA PRO A 404 14.09 2.29 -6.96
C PRO A 404 13.55 3.66 -7.42
N VAL A 405 12.31 3.94 -7.08
CA VAL A 405 11.68 5.28 -7.20
C VAL A 405 12.44 6.26 -6.30
N PRO A 406 12.74 7.50 -6.74
CA PRO A 406 12.28 8.19 -7.95
C PRO A 406 13.25 8.07 -9.14
N PHE A 407 14.38 7.39 -8.95
CA PHE A 407 15.44 7.31 -9.97
C PHE A 407 15.04 6.52 -11.21
N ASN A 408 13.97 5.73 -11.12
CA ASN A 408 13.40 5.02 -12.25
C ASN A 408 12.98 5.97 -13.38
N LEU A 409 12.53 7.20 -13.07
CA LEU A 409 12.18 8.21 -14.08
C LEU A 409 13.39 8.59 -14.94
N LEU A 410 14.50 8.94 -14.29
CA LEU A 410 15.75 9.28 -14.97
C LEU A 410 16.24 8.09 -15.81
N TYR A 411 16.11 6.88 -15.27
CA TYR A 411 16.45 5.66 -15.99
C TYR A 411 15.62 5.45 -17.25
N TYR A 412 14.29 5.59 -17.19
CA TYR A 412 13.46 5.39 -18.37
C TYR A 412 13.74 6.44 -19.45
N ILE A 413 13.93 7.71 -19.06
CA ILE A 413 14.29 8.79 -19.99
C ILE A 413 15.62 8.48 -20.67
N PHE A 414 16.65 8.16 -19.88
CA PHE A 414 17.98 7.88 -20.42
C PHE A 414 18.01 6.60 -21.26
N TYR A 415 17.34 5.53 -20.81
CA TYR A 415 17.20 4.28 -21.55
C TYR A 415 16.54 4.51 -22.92
N PHE A 416 15.48 5.31 -22.98
CA PHE A 416 14.81 5.66 -24.24
C PHE A 416 15.72 6.47 -25.18
N CYS A 417 16.40 7.50 -24.68
CA CYS A 417 17.35 8.28 -25.46
C CYS A 417 18.50 7.42 -26.00
N PHE A 418 19.09 6.57 -25.16
CA PHE A 418 20.16 5.66 -25.54
C PHE A 418 19.70 4.63 -26.59
N PHE A 419 18.49 4.09 -26.41
CA PHE A 419 17.89 3.19 -27.39
C PHE A 419 17.67 3.87 -28.75
N LEU A 420 17.18 5.11 -28.78
CA LEU A 420 17.03 5.89 -30.01
C LEU A 420 18.37 6.14 -30.71
N ILE A 421 19.40 6.53 -29.96
CA ILE A 421 20.75 6.74 -30.51
C ILE A 421 21.29 5.43 -31.09
N TYR A 422 21.12 4.31 -30.38
CA TYR A 422 21.54 3.00 -30.85
C TYR A 422 20.77 2.56 -32.10
N LEU A 423 19.47 2.81 -32.16
CA LEU A 423 18.63 2.52 -33.32
C LEU A 423 19.09 3.33 -34.55
N VAL A 424 19.36 4.64 -34.38
CA VAL A 424 19.89 5.50 -35.45
C VAL A 424 21.27 5.01 -35.90
N TYR A 425 22.18 4.70 -34.96
CA TYR A 425 23.49 4.13 -35.28
C TYR A 425 23.37 2.83 -36.08
N TRP A 426 22.46 1.93 -35.68
CA TRP A 426 22.20 0.68 -36.38
C TRP A 426 21.62 0.91 -37.79
N MET A 427 20.67 1.84 -37.94
CA MET A 427 20.13 2.21 -39.24
C MET A 427 21.21 2.80 -40.16
N VAL A 428 22.06 3.71 -39.68
CA VAL A 428 23.16 4.30 -40.46
C VAL A 428 24.17 3.21 -40.88
N ARG A 429 24.53 2.29 -39.98
CA ARG A 429 25.44 1.17 -40.31
C ARG A 429 24.80 0.18 -41.29
N GLY A 430 23.51 -0.06 -41.18
CA GLY A 430 22.72 -0.88 -42.11
C GLY A 430 22.66 -0.29 -43.51
N VAL A 431 22.46 1.03 -43.62
CA VAL A 431 22.48 1.78 -44.89
C VAL A 431 23.89 1.79 -45.51
N CYS A 432 24.95 1.99 -44.71
CA CYS A 432 26.33 1.92 -45.19
C CYS A 432 26.73 0.52 -45.68
N ARG A 433 26.25 -0.57 -45.04
CA ARG A 433 26.47 -1.94 -45.55
C ARG A 433 25.76 -2.20 -46.87
N CYS A 434 24.56 -1.64 -47.07
CA CYS A 434 23.83 -1.78 -48.33
C CYS A 434 24.49 -0.98 -49.48
N ASN A 435 25.15 0.14 -49.19
CA ASN A 435 25.80 0.97 -50.21
C ASN A 435 27.20 0.48 -50.62
N CYS A 436 27.89 -0.29 -49.77
CA CYS A 436 29.16 -0.92 -50.14
C CYS A 436 28.99 -2.14 -51.07
N ASN A 437 27.88 -2.89 -50.97
CA ASN A 437 27.60 -4.00 -51.88
C ASN A 437 27.14 -3.56 -53.29
N LYS A 438 26.86 -2.27 -53.51
CA LYS A 438 26.51 -1.72 -54.84
C LYS A 438 27.72 -1.16 -55.61
N LYS A 439 28.90 -1.08 -55.00
CA LYS A 439 30.14 -0.61 -55.67
C LYS A 439 31.09 -1.73 -56.10
N VAL A 440 30.68 -2.99 -55.93
CA VAL A 440 31.38 -4.18 -56.43
C VAL A 440 30.40 -4.94 -57.30
N ASN A 441 30.18 -4.45 -58.51
CA ASN A 441 29.67 -5.20 -59.66
C ASN A 441 30.03 -4.43 -60.94
#